data_AF-A0A6J1P8Y9-F1
#
_entry.id   AF-A0A6J1P8Y9-F1
#
_cell.length_a   1.000
_cell.length_b   1.000
_cell.length_c   1.000
_cell.angle_alpha   90.00
_cell.angle_beta   90.00
_cell.angle_gamma   90.00
#
_symmetry.space_group_name_H-M   'P 1'
#
loop_
_entity.id
_entity.type
_entity.pdbx_description
1 polymer ?
#
loop_
_entity_poly.entity_id
_entity_poly.type
_entity_poly.pdbx_seq_one_letter_code
_entity_poly.pdbx_strand_id
1 'polypeptide(L)'
;MTEPLQLDRLNKLKEDYYSDTKNELAQNACTRFDPFEVAISKKRTDTCLHVYNIKIESEGKPVTNQEHSGRCWLFAALNVMRLPFMKKYGIEEFEFSQTYLFFWDKIERSHYWLNNIVTTAKQGEKLEGRLVNFLLHDPINDGGQWDMIVNLVNKYGLVPKKFFPDAFSSRNSNHMNMIIKTKLREYAKELRDKVSSGASDEDIQSTIDKQIAVIYNIVATCLGIPPEKFTFEYYNKEKEYKTFGSLTPQEFYEKHVRPLFNVDDKVCLVNDPRELNPFGKLYTLQCLGNVVGGRRTAYNNQPIGVLIEYVLTHYFMT
;
A
#
# COMPACT_ATOMS: atom_id res chain seq x y z
N MET A 1 46.43 11.17 -9.24
CA MET A 1 45.51 11.60 -10.31
C MET A 1 44.69 10.39 -10.70
N THR A 2 43.36 10.48 -10.69
CA THR A 2 42.51 9.40 -11.23
C THR A 2 42.57 9.47 -12.75
N GLU A 3 43.04 8.40 -13.38
CA GLU A 3 43.10 8.30 -14.83
C GLU A 3 41.81 7.72 -15.41
N PRO A 4 41.42 8.11 -16.64
CA PRO A 4 40.37 7.43 -17.38
C PRO A 4 40.65 5.93 -17.54
N LEU A 5 39.60 5.15 -17.81
CA LEU A 5 39.75 3.73 -18.12
C LEU A 5 40.55 3.56 -19.41
N GLN A 6 41.75 2.97 -19.30
CA GLN A 6 42.69 2.83 -20.41
C GLN A 6 42.25 1.72 -21.38
N LEU A 7 42.49 1.91 -22.69
CA LEU A 7 42.13 0.94 -23.73
C LEU A 7 42.81 -0.41 -23.54
N ASP A 8 44.09 -0.43 -23.15
CA ASP A 8 44.83 -1.66 -22.89
C ASP A 8 44.19 -2.47 -21.76
N ARG A 9 43.64 -1.77 -20.74
CA ARG A 9 42.90 -2.41 -19.65
C ARG A 9 41.58 -3.00 -20.14
N LEU A 10 40.87 -2.32 -21.04
CA LEU A 10 39.63 -2.85 -21.65
C LEU A 10 39.90 -4.08 -22.52
N ASN A 11 40.97 -4.06 -23.31
CA ASN A 11 41.39 -5.20 -24.12
C ASN A 11 41.72 -6.40 -23.23
N LYS A 12 42.47 -6.17 -22.15
CA LYS A 12 42.77 -7.21 -21.17
C LYS A 12 41.51 -7.80 -20.52
N LEU A 13 40.54 -6.96 -20.13
CA LEU A 13 39.26 -7.42 -19.58
C LEU A 13 38.48 -8.29 -20.59
N LYS A 14 38.51 -7.94 -21.88
CA LYS A 14 37.88 -8.74 -22.94
C LYS A 14 38.57 -10.09 -23.11
N GLU A 15 39.90 -10.12 -23.15
CA GLU A 15 40.66 -11.36 -23.20
C GLU A 15 40.39 -12.25 -21.99
N ASP A 16 40.41 -11.67 -20.78
CA ASP A 16 40.13 -12.40 -19.54
C ASP A 16 38.69 -12.93 -19.54
N TYR A 17 37.72 -12.19 -20.08
CA TYR A 17 36.33 -12.64 -20.22
C TYR A 17 36.22 -13.89 -21.09
N TYR A 18 36.82 -13.86 -22.29
CA TYR A 18 36.79 -15.00 -23.23
C TYR A 18 37.71 -16.16 -22.83
N SER A 19 38.60 -15.96 -21.86
CA SER A 19 39.42 -17.04 -21.31
C SER A 19 38.63 -18.04 -20.45
N ASP A 20 37.46 -17.64 -19.91
CA ASP A 20 36.54 -18.52 -19.18
C ASP A 20 35.38 -18.95 -20.09
N THR A 21 35.37 -20.22 -20.47
CA THR A 21 34.29 -20.84 -21.26
C THR A 21 32.88 -20.66 -20.67
N LYS A 22 32.74 -20.48 -19.35
CA LYS A 22 31.45 -20.21 -18.71
C LYS A 22 30.90 -18.83 -19.08
N ASN A 23 31.78 -17.85 -19.29
CA ASN A 23 31.39 -16.52 -19.72
C ASN A 23 30.82 -16.57 -21.14
N GLU A 24 31.48 -17.28 -22.05
CA GLU A 24 30.98 -17.46 -23.42
C GLU A 24 29.65 -18.23 -23.46
N LEU A 25 29.51 -19.29 -22.65
CA LEU A 25 28.24 -20.00 -22.47
C LEU A 25 27.13 -19.07 -21.99
N ALA A 26 27.39 -18.28 -20.93
CA ALA A 26 26.44 -17.31 -20.40
C ALA A 26 26.11 -16.21 -21.41
N GLN A 27 27.10 -15.70 -22.16
CA GLN A 27 26.90 -14.72 -23.23
C GLN A 27 25.93 -15.22 -24.28
N ASN A 28 26.11 -16.46 -24.76
CA ASN A 28 25.25 -17.08 -25.76
C ASN A 28 23.79 -17.21 -25.32
N ALA A 29 23.56 -17.47 -24.02
CA ALA A 29 22.21 -17.56 -23.46
C ALA A 29 21.60 -16.17 -23.17
N CYS A 30 22.30 -15.33 -22.41
CA CYS A 30 21.80 -14.04 -21.92
C CYS A 30 21.68 -12.97 -23.02
N THR A 31 22.30 -13.14 -24.18
CA THR A 31 22.07 -12.25 -25.35
C THR A 31 20.77 -12.56 -26.08
N ARG A 32 20.11 -13.68 -25.76
CA ARG A 32 18.87 -14.15 -26.40
C ARG A 32 17.69 -14.24 -25.45
N PHE A 33 17.94 -14.42 -24.16
CA PHE A 33 16.93 -14.65 -23.13
C PHE A 33 17.15 -13.74 -21.93
N ASP A 34 16.10 -13.55 -21.14
CA ASP A 34 16.20 -12.83 -19.87
C ASP A 34 17.20 -13.54 -18.93
N PRO A 35 18.20 -12.83 -18.37
CA PRO A 35 19.21 -13.44 -17.51
C PRO A 35 18.65 -14.13 -16.26
N PHE A 36 17.51 -13.69 -15.71
CA PHE A 36 16.89 -14.35 -14.56
C PHE A 36 16.25 -15.67 -14.95
N GLU A 37 15.60 -15.75 -16.12
CA GLU A 37 15.07 -17.02 -16.66
C GLU A 37 16.20 -18.03 -16.91
N VAL A 38 17.34 -17.57 -17.45
CA VAL A 38 18.55 -18.41 -17.65
C VAL A 38 19.12 -18.88 -16.30
N ALA A 39 19.08 -18.03 -15.27
CA ALA A 39 19.64 -18.34 -13.96
C ALA A 39 18.76 -19.25 -13.08
N ILE A 40 17.54 -19.61 -13.53
CA ILE A 40 16.66 -20.50 -12.77
C ILE A 40 17.34 -21.85 -12.53
N SER A 41 17.56 -22.19 -11.27
CA SER A 41 18.12 -23.48 -10.89
C SER A 41 17.06 -24.58 -10.96
N LYS A 42 17.12 -25.39 -12.01
CA LYS A 42 16.24 -26.57 -12.17
C LYS A 42 16.26 -27.49 -10.93
N LYS A 43 17.43 -27.70 -10.32
CA LYS A 43 17.57 -28.49 -9.09
C LYS A 43 16.78 -27.90 -7.91
N ARG A 44 16.74 -26.57 -7.77
CA ARG A 44 15.98 -25.92 -6.70
C ARG A 44 14.48 -25.94 -7.01
N THR A 45 14.08 -25.77 -8.26
CA THR A 45 12.66 -25.84 -8.63
C THR A 45 12.09 -27.25 -8.49
N ASP A 46 12.88 -28.28 -8.80
CA ASP A 46 12.49 -29.69 -8.61
C ASP A 46 12.25 -30.09 -7.15
N THR A 47 12.86 -29.37 -6.20
CA THR A 47 12.73 -29.64 -4.76
C THR A 47 11.79 -28.67 -4.04
N CYS A 48 11.19 -27.72 -4.76
CA CYS A 48 10.27 -26.73 -4.20
C CYS A 48 8.85 -27.29 -4.13
N LEU A 49 8.48 -27.89 -3.00
CA LEU A 49 7.14 -28.40 -2.75
C LEU A 49 6.26 -27.32 -2.10
N HIS A 50 5.02 -27.21 -2.57
CA HIS A 50 4.01 -26.29 -2.00
C HIS A 50 3.09 -27.03 -1.04
N VAL A 51 3.68 -27.79 -0.11
CA VAL A 51 2.98 -28.57 0.91
C VAL A 51 3.50 -28.16 2.28
N TYR A 52 2.58 -27.75 3.16
CA TYR A 52 2.92 -27.19 4.48
C TYR A 52 2.15 -27.96 5.55
N ASN A 53 2.84 -28.31 6.65
CA ASN A 53 2.28 -29.06 7.78
C ASN A 53 1.46 -28.18 8.75
N ILE A 54 1.69 -26.86 8.74
CA ILE A 54 0.94 -25.87 9.50
C ILE A 54 0.17 -25.01 8.49
N LYS A 55 -1.16 -25.00 8.59
CA LYS A 55 -2.06 -24.24 7.71
C LYS A 55 -3.18 -23.63 8.52
N ILE A 56 -3.68 -22.48 8.07
CA ILE A 56 -4.98 -21.96 8.50
C ILE A 56 -6.09 -22.93 8.06
N GLU A 57 -7.21 -22.96 8.79
CA GLU A 57 -8.34 -23.85 8.52
C GLU A 57 -8.94 -23.67 7.11
N SER A 58 -9.03 -22.42 6.63
CA SER A 58 -9.56 -22.11 5.30
C SER A 58 -8.82 -20.96 4.64
N GLU A 59 -8.49 -21.14 3.36
CA GLU A 59 -7.94 -20.10 2.49
C GLU A 59 -9.07 -19.25 1.88
N GLY A 60 -8.80 -17.97 1.63
CA GLY A 60 -9.78 -17.04 1.09
C GLY A 60 -10.09 -17.30 -0.38
N LYS A 61 -11.38 -17.24 -0.75
CA LYS A 61 -11.85 -17.40 -2.12
C LYS A 61 -12.72 -16.21 -2.56
N PRO A 62 -12.62 -15.77 -3.83
CA PRO A 62 -11.62 -16.18 -4.82
C PRO A 62 -10.22 -15.63 -4.51
N VAL A 63 -9.20 -16.09 -5.24
CA VAL A 63 -7.88 -15.44 -5.24
C VAL A 63 -8.04 -14.02 -5.80
N THR A 64 -7.47 -13.05 -5.09
CA THR A 64 -7.60 -11.63 -5.43
C THR A 64 -6.47 -11.16 -6.35
N ASN A 65 -6.72 -10.23 -7.26
CA ASN A 65 -5.71 -9.66 -8.16
C ASN A 65 -5.76 -8.12 -8.15
N GLN A 66 -4.64 -7.48 -7.78
CA GLN A 66 -4.53 -6.02 -7.75
C GLN A 66 -4.22 -5.40 -9.13
N GLU A 67 -3.80 -6.22 -10.10
CA GLU A 67 -3.41 -5.83 -11.45
C GLU A 67 -2.33 -4.72 -11.46
N HIS A 68 -2.47 -3.73 -12.34
CA HIS A 68 -1.50 -2.65 -12.56
C HIS A 68 -1.73 -1.50 -11.57
N SER A 69 -1.79 -1.84 -10.27
CA SER A 69 -1.91 -0.87 -9.17
C SER A 69 -1.02 -1.27 -8.00
N GLY A 70 -0.56 -0.29 -7.20
CA GLY A 70 0.26 -0.54 -6.01
C GLY A 70 -0.54 -0.83 -4.74
N ARG A 71 -1.71 -1.46 -4.86
CA ARG A 71 -2.68 -1.67 -3.76
C ARG A 71 -2.40 -2.90 -2.89
N CYS A 72 -1.21 -3.49 -2.97
CA CYS A 72 -0.86 -4.75 -2.28
C CYS A 72 -1.19 -4.77 -0.79
N TRP A 73 -0.95 -3.66 -0.10
CA TRP A 73 -1.25 -3.48 1.32
C TRP A 73 -2.76 -3.54 1.63
N LEU A 74 -3.62 -2.96 0.78
CA LEU A 74 -5.08 -3.06 0.91
C LEU A 74 -5.53 -4.51 0.68
N PHE A 75 -5.03 -5.15 -0.37
CA PHE A 75 -5.37 -6.53 -0.71
C PHE A 75 -4.94 -7.50 0.40
N ALA A 76 -3.71 -7.38 0.90
CA ALA A 76 -3.20 -8.21 1.98
C ALA A 76 -4.02 -8.06 3.27
N ALA A 77 -4.29 -6.83 3.71
CA ALA A 77 -5.09 -6.58 4.91
C ALA A 77 -6.51 -7.16 4.80
N LEU A 78 -7.18 -6.92 3.65
CA LEU A 78 -8.53 -7.41 3.42
C LEU A 78 -8.58 -8.93 3.20
N ASN A 79 -7.52 -9.54 2.68
CA ASN A 79 -7.39 -10.99 2.56
C ASN A 79 -7.33 -11.70 3.92
N VAL A 80 -6.65 -11.11 4.91
CA VAL A 80 -6.64 -11.64 6.28
C VAL A 80 -8.00 -11.42 6.94
N MET A 81 -8.55 -10.21 6.82
CA MET A 81 -9.80 -9.82 7.45
C MET A 81 -11.01 -10.63 6.98
N ARG A 82 -11.04 -11.06 5.71
CA ARG A 82 -12.19 -11.82 5.17
C ARG A 82 -12.29 -13.23 5.70
N LEU A 83 -11.19 -13.84 6.18
CA LEU A 83 -11.19 -15.23 6.63
C LEU A 83 -12.14 -15.47 7.81
N PRO A 84 -12.00 -14.77 8.96
CA PRO A 84 -12.93 -14.98 10.08
C PRO A 84 -14.36 -14.54 9.73
N PHE A 85 -14.52 -13.54 8.85
CA PHE A 85 -15.83 -13.10 8.36
C PHE A 85 -16.55 -14.21 7.55
N MET A 86 -15.87 -14.78 6.56
CA MET A 86 -16.38 -15.88 5.74
C MET A 86 -16.71 -17.10 6.60
N LYS A 87 -15.84 -17.44 7.56
CA LYS A 87 -16.06 -18.54 8.51
C LYS A 87 -17.31 -18.30 9.36
N LYS A 88 -17.42 -17.13 9.99
CA LYS A 88 -18.54 -16.80 10.89
C LYS A 88 -19.89 -16.86 10.20
N TYR A 89 -19.95 -16.39 8.95
CA TYR A 89 -21.20 -16.24 8.20
C TYR A 89 -21.45 -17.35 7.19
N GLY A 90 -20.58 -18.37 7.14
CA GLY A 90 -20.73 -19.50 6.22
C GLY A 90 -20.74 -19.06 4.75
N ILE A 91 -19.90 -18.10 4.36
CA ILE A 91 -19.82 -17.58 2.98
C ILE A 91 -18.69 -18.31 2.24
N GLU A 92 -19.00 -18.88 1.08
CA GLU A 92 -18.02 -19.65 0.28
C GLU A 92 -17.03 -18.75 -0.46
N GLU A 93 -17.52 -17.69 -1.10
CA GLU A 93 -16.72 -16.72 -1.84
C GLU A 93 -17.06 -15.29 -1.40
N PHE A 94 -16.04 -14.54 -1.01
CA PHE A 94 -16.23 -13.17 -0.54
C PHE A 94 -14.97 -12.33 -0.75
N GLU A 95 -15.19 -11.07 -1.10
CA GLU A 95 -14.18 -10.02 -1.09
C GLU A 95 -14.77 -8.76 -0.46
N PHE A 96 -13.97 -8.10 0.39
CA PHE A 96 -14.18 -6.68 0.67
C PHE A 96 -13.72 -5.85 -0.54
N SER A 97 -14.33 -4.69 -0.75
CA SER A 97 -13.92 -3.76 -1.81
C SER A 97 -12.58 -3.13 -1.48
N GLN A 98 -11.54 -3.53 -2.21
CA GLN A 98 -10.23 -2.89 -2.16
C GLN A 98 -10.31 -1.48 -2.77
N THR A 99 -11.15 -1.29 -3.79
CA THR A 99 -11.40 0.00 -4.44
C THR A 99 -12.06 1.02 -3.49
N TYR A 100 -12.87 0.56 -2.53
CA TYR A 100 -13.49 1.42 -1.53
C TYR A 100 -12.45 2.09 -0.63
N LEU A 101 -11.51 1.30 -0.07
CA LEU A 101 -10.42 1.87 0.72
C LEU A 101 -9.45 2.67 -0.13
N PHE A 102 -9.22 2.27 -1.39
CA PHE A 102 -8.36 3.00 -2.31
C PHE A 102 -8.90 4.39 -2.65
N PHE A 103 -10.21 4.52 -2.85
CA PHE A 103 -10.91 5.79 -3.05
C PHE A 103 -10.64 6.75 -1.90
N TRP A 104 -10.89 6.31 -0.66
CA TRP A 104 -10.68 7.14 0.52
C TRP A 104 -9.21 7.44 0.77
N ASP A 105 -8.31 6.48 0.55
CA ASP A 105 -6.87 6.70 0.68
C ASP A 105 -6.37 7.79 -0.28
N LYS A 106 -6.85 7.84 -1.53
CA LYS A 106 -6.36 8.87 -2.47
C LYS A 106 -6.76 10.28 -2.06
N ILE A 107 -7.98 10.45 -1.56
CA ILE A 107 -8.48 11.75 -1.12
C ILE A 107 -7.81 12.17 0.18
N GLU A 108 -7.83 11.31 1.20
CA GLU A 108 -7.22 11.59 2.50
C GLU A 108 -5.73 11.85 2.36
N ARG A 109 -5.01 11.01 1.62
CA ARG A 109 -3.57 11.20 1.44
C ARG A 109 -3.21 12.47 0.70
N SER A 110 -4.03 12.88 -0.27
CA SER A 110 -3.87 14.19 -0.92
C SER A 110 -4.03 15.32 0.09
N HIS A 111 -5.05 15.24 0.95
CA HIS A 111 -5.29 16.21 2.02
C HIS A 111 -4.15 16.25 3.05
N TYR A 112 -3.68 15.08 3.49
CA TYR A 112 -2.52 14.93 4.36
C TYR A 112 -1.24 15.50 3.75
N TRP A 113 -1.02 15.24 2.46
CA TRP A 113 0.15 15.74 1.75
C TRP A 113 0.13 17.28 1.61
N LEU A 114 -1.00 17.89 1.27
CA LEU A 114 -1.13 19.36 1.19
C LEU A 114 -0.84 20.02 2.55
N ASN A 115 -1.34 19.44 3.65
CA ASN A 115 -1.04 19.90 5.00
C ASN A 115 0.46 19.75 5.35
N ASN A 116 1.15 18.71 4.86
CA ASN A 116 2.61 18.60 5.01
C ASN A 116 3.36 19.68 4.21
N ILE A 117 2.87 20.08 3.03
CA ILE A 117 3.48 21.19 2.27
C ILE A 117 3.38 22.50 3.04
N VAL A 118 2.21 22.80 3.63
CA VAL A 118 2.03 23.97 4.48
C VAL A 118 2.94 23.90 5.71
N THR A 119 2.95 22.76 6.39
CA THR A 119 3.76 22.54 7.61
C THR A 119 5.25 22.76 7.32
N THR A 120 5.78 22.15 6.27
CA THR A 120 7.20 22.29 5.89
C THR A 120 7.52 23.73 5.45
N ALA A 121 6.62 24.40 4.74
CA ALA A 121 6.79 25.81 4.39
C ALA A 121 6.86 26.72 5.63
N LYS A 122 5.96 26.53 6.60
CA LYS A 122 5.97 27.26 7.88
C LYS A 122 7.22 26.99 8.72
N GLN A 123 7.79 25.80 8.60
CA GLN A 123 9.07 25.42 9.24
C GLN A 123 10.30 26.02 8.54
N GLY A 124 10.14 26.73 7.42
CA GLY A 124 11.24 27.32 6.67
C GLY A 124 12.00 26.34 5.76
N GLU A 125 11.43 25.15 5.50
CA GLU A 125 12.02 24.19 4.55
C GLU A 125 12.05 24.79 3.14
N LYS A 126 13.24 24.81 2.53
CA LYS A 126 13.46 25.36 1.18
C LYS A 126 12.88 24.43 0.13
N LEU A 127 12.46 25.01 -1.01
CA LEU A 127 11.89 24.24 -2.13
C LEU A 127 12.89 23.21 -2.66
N GLU A 128 14.17 23.58 -2.76
CA GLU A 128 15.28 22.75 -3.20
C GLU A 128 15.84 21.86 -2.08
N GLY A 129 15.26 21.96 -0.87
CA GLY A 129 15.61 21.14 0.28
C GLY A 129 15.28 19.67 0.06
N ARG A 130 16.03 18.78 0.72
CA ARG A 130 15.86 17.33 0.57
C ARG A 130 14.44 16.87 0.88
N LEU A 131 13.83 17.40 1.94
CA LEU A 131 12.49 16.99 2.39
C LEU A 131 11.41 17.41 1.37
N VAL A 132 11.44 18.66 0.90
CA VAL A 132 10.44 19.15 -0.07
C VAL A 132 10.61 18.45 -1.42
N ASN A 133 11.84 18.22 -1.87
CA ASN A 133 12.11 17.42 -3.07
C ASN A 133 11.57 15.98 -2.94
N PHE A 134 11.72 15.35 -1.77
CA PHE A 134 11.12 14.05 -1.50
C PHE A 134 9.59 14.08 -1.59
N LEU A 135 8.94 15.06 -0.97
CA LEU A 135 7.48 15.23 -1.03
C LEU A 135 6.96 15.46 -2.45
N LEU A 136 7.69 16.20 -3.29
CA LEU A 136 7.33 16.51 -4.68
C LEU A 136 7.64 15.38 -5.67
N HIS A 137 8.56 14.47 -5.33
CA HIS A 137 8.96 13.36 -6.20
C HIS A 137 7.79 12.43 -6.51
N ASP A 138 7.11 11.94 -5.47
CA ASP A 138 5.90 11.12 -5.62
C ASP A 138 4.83 11.46 -4.56
N PRO A 139 4.01 12.52 -4.79
CA PRO A 139 3.03 12.99 -3.82
C PRO A 139 1.96 11.97 -3.44
N ILE A 140 1.66 11.02 -4.34
CA ILE A 140 0.50 10.14 -4.22
C ILE A 140 0.80 8.77 -4.83
N ASN A 141 1.66 7.99 -4.17
CA ASN A 141 1.79 6.58 -4.50
C ASN A 141 0.55 5.78 -4.04
N ASP A 142 0.37 4.60 -4.64
CA ASP A 142 -0.71 3.69 -4.24
C ASP A 142 -0.39 2.94 -2.94
N GLY A 143 0.89 2.81 -2.60
CA GLY A 143 1.37 2.03 -1.48
C GLY A 143 1.03 2.64 -0.12
N GLY A 144 0.95 1.80 0.90
CA GLY A 144 0.64 2.23 2.26
C GLY A 144 1.14 1.25 3.31
N GLN A 145 0.76 1.51 4.55
CA GLN A 145 1.24 0.83 5.75
C GLN A 145 0.07 0.39 6.63
N TRP A 146 0.36 -0.45 7.63
CA TRP A 146 -0.70 -0.98 8.50
C TRP A 146 -1.52 0.11 9.19
N ASP A 147 -0.88 1.11 9.82
CA ASP A 147 -1.62 2.17 10.51
C ASP A 147 -2.46 3.04 9.55
N MET A 148 -2.07 3.11 8.26
CA MET A 148 -2.89 3.75 7.22
C MET A 148 -4.16 2.95 6.93
N ILE A 149 -4.13 1.61 7.03
CA ILE A 149 -5.34 0.77 6.97
C ILE A 149 -6.23 1.08 8.16
N VAL A 150 -5.65 1.11 9.36
CA VAL A 150 -6.38 1.39 10.61
C VAL A 150 -7.14 2.71 10.50
N ASN A 151 -6.47 3.76 10.02
CA ASN A 151 -7.10 5.06 9.80
C ASN A 151 -8.30 5.00 8.86
N LEU A 152 -8.18 4.29 7.73
CA LEU A 152 -9.25 4.20 6.74
C LEU A 152 -10.42 3.36 7.24
N VAL A 153 -10.13 2.20 7.84
CA VAL A 153 -11.17 1.29 8.34
C VAL A 153 -11.93 1.90 9.51
N ASN A 154 -11.25 2.55 10.46
CA ASN A 154 -11.93 3.19 11.59
C ASN A 154 -12.77 4.41 11.15
N LYS A 155 -12.32 5.16 10.13
CA LYS A 155 -13.03 6.35 9.66
C LYS A 155 -14.18 6.03 8.69
N TYR A 156 -13.97 5.07 7.78
CA TYR A 156 -14.90 4.81 6.67
C TYR A 156 -15.56 3.43 6.76
N GLY A 157 -15.05 2.51 7.57
CA GLY A 157 -15.54 1.14 7.62
C GLY A 157 -15.18 0.36 6.35
N LEU A 158 -16.07 -0.56 5.96
CA LEU A 158 -15.83 -1.51 4.89
C LEU A 158 -17.09 -1.75 4.08
N VAL A 159 -16.89 -2.24 2.86
CA VAL A 159 -17.98 -2.55 1.93
C VAL A 159 -17.66 -3.88 1.23
N PRO A 160 -18.61 -4.80 1.05
CA PRO A 160 -18.42 -5.95 0.17
C PRO A 160 -18.15 -5.51 -1.28
N LYS A 161 -17.23 -6.19 -1.98
CA LYS A 161 -16.77 -5.82 -3.33
C LYS A 161 -17.92 -5.61 -4.33
N LYS A 162 -19.01 -6.36 -4.21
CA LYS A 162 -20.18 -6.24 -5.09
C LYS A 162 -20.89 -4.88 -5.06
N PHE A 163 -20.73 -4.10 -3.99
CA PHE A 163 -21.34 -2.77 -3.87
C PHE A 163 -20.42 -1.63 -4.29
N PHE A 164 -19.13 -1.91 -4.43
CA PHE A 164 -18.17 -0.95 -4.98
C PHE A 164 -17.07 -1.73 -5.71
N PRO A 165 -17.34 -2.18 -6.95
CA PRO A 165 -16.44 -3.05 -7.70
C PRO A 165 -15.20 -2.30 -8.20
N ASP A 166 -14.24 -3.05 -8.72
CA ASP A 166 -13.05 -2.45 -9.34
C ASP A 166 -13.42 -1.67 -10.62
N ALA A 167 -13.05 -0.39 -10.67
CA ALA A 167 -13.08 0.44 -11.88
C ALA A 167 -11.79 0.27 -12.70
N PHE A 168 -11.77 0.76 -13.95
CA PHE A 168 -10.57 0.74 -14.79
C PHE A 168 -9.35 1.34 -14.06
N SER A 169 -9.50 2.54 -13.48
CA SER A 169 -8.40 3.22 -12.79
C SER A 169 -7.99 2.55 -11.47
N SER A 170 -8.83 1.70 -10.89
CA SER A 170 -8.41 0.88 -9.74
C SER A 170 -7.49 -0.27 -10.15
N ARG A 171 -7.67 -0.77 -11.38
CA ARG A 171 -6.89 -1.87 -11.98
C ARG A 171 -5.67 -1.40 -12.75
N ASN A 172 -5.65 -0.12 -13.15
CA ASN A 172 -4.53 0.56 -13.80
C ASN A 172 -4.48 2.03 -13.36
N SER A 173 -3.81 2.31 -12.25
CA SER A 173 -3.87 3.60 -11.55
C SER A 173 -2.98 4.68 -12.15
N ASN A 174 -2.09 4.34 -13.09
CA ASN A 174 -1.05 5.23 -13.60
C ASN A 174 -1.57 6.58 -14.12
N HIS A 175 -2.63 6.58 -14.93
CA HIS A 175 -3.16 7.83 -15.50
C HIS A 175 -3.90 8.69 -14.48
N MET A 176 -4.70 8.09 -13.59
CA MET A 176 -5.36 8.82 -12.51
C MET A 176 -4.31 9.46 -11.60
N ASN A 177 -3.31 8.68 -11.20
CA ASN A 177 -2.21 9.16 -10.36
C ASN A 177 -1.40 10.26 -11.06
N MET A 178 -1.14 10.17 -12.36
CA MET A 178 -0.47 11.24 -13.11
C MET A 178 -1.23 12.57 -13.02
N ILE A 179 -2.55 12.55 -13.17
CA ILE A 179 -3.39 13.76 -13.08
C ILE A 179 -3.36 14.33 -11.66
N ILE A 180 -3.56 13.49 -10.64
CA ILE A 180 -3.52 13.90 -9.23
C ILE A 180 -2.15 14.49 -8.88
N LYS A 181 -1.03 13.84 -9.28
CA LYS A 181 0.33 14.33 -9.04
C LYS A 181 0.57 15.71 -9.65
N THR A 182 0.06 15.95 -10.86
CA THR A 182 0.17 17.27 -11.51
C THR A 182 -0.56 18.34 -10.70
N LYS A 183 -1.81 18.07 -10.28
CA LYS A 183 -2.59 19.00 -9.44
C LYS A 183 -1.93 19.24 -8.09
N LEU A 184 -1.45 18.20 -7.42
CA LEU A 184 -0.77 18.33 -6.12
C LEU A 184 0.49 19.20 -6.21
N ARG A 185 1.28 19.08 -7.29
CA ARG A 185 2.47 19.92 -7.50
C ARG A 185 2.11 21.39 -7.77
N GLU A 186 1.06 21.64 -8.55
CA GLU A 186 0.49 22.99 -8.74
C GLU A 186 0.05 23.60 -7.40
N TYR A 187 -0.71 22.83 -6.61
CA TYR A 187 -1.21 23.23 -5.30
C TYR A 187 -0.09 23.47 -4.28
N ALA A 188 0.99 22.69 -4.34
CA ALA A 188 2.14 22.93 -3.48
C ALA A 188 2.80 24.28 -3.75
N LYS A 189 2.87 24.72 -5.01
CA LYS A 189 3.35 26.06 -5.32
C LYS A 189 2.44 27.12 -4.69
N GLU A 190 1.13 27.03 -4.95
CA GLU A 190 0.14 27.98 -4.44
C GLU A 190 0.17 28.08 -2.90
N LEU A 191 0.19 26.94 -2.20
CA LEU A 191 0.21 26.91 -0.74
C LEU A 191 1.52 27.49 -0.17
N ARG A 192 2.66 27.23 -0.81
CA ARG A 192 3.94 27.80 -0.38
C ARG A 192 4.00 29.32 -0.61
N ASP A 193 3.42 29.80 -1.71
CA ASP A 193 3.30 31.24 -1.99
C ASP A 193 2.38 31.93 -0.96
N LYS A 194 1.28 31.27 -0.54
CA LYS A 194 0.41 31.76 0.54
C LYS A 194 1.12 31.83 1.89
N VAL A 195 1.93 30.82 2.23
CA VAL A 195 2.73 30.84 3.46
C VAL A 195 3.78 31.96 3.41
N SER A 196 4.43 32.17 2.27
CA SER A 196 5.46 33.22 2.13
C SER A 196 4.88 34.64 2.14
N SER A 197 3.64 34.82 1.67
CA SER A 197 2.92 36.10 1.71
C SER A 197 2.27 36.41 3.07
N GLY A 198 2.38 35.49 4.04
CA GLY A 198 1.80 35.66 5.38
C GLY A 198 0.29 35.52 5.42
N ALA A 199 -0.30 34.71 4.53
CA ALA A 199 -1.72 34.37 4.57
C ALA A 199 -2.11 33.73 5.91
N SER A 200 -3.34 33.97 6.37
CA SER A 200 -3.84 33.38 7.63
C SER A 200 -4.08 31.88 7.48
N ASP A 201 -4.13 31.18 8.62
CA ASP A 201 -4.37 29.74 8.65
C ASP A 201 -5.75 29.38 8.08
N GLU A 202 -6.74 30.25 8.26
CA GLU A 202 -8.08 30.12 7.69
C GLU A 202 -8.07 30.24 6.16
N ASP A 203 -7.33 31.20 5.58
CA ASP A 203 -7.22 31.33 4.12
C ASP A 203 -6.47 30.13 3.51
N ILE A 204 -5.42 29.66 4.18
CA ILE A 204 -4.69 28.46 3.75
C ILE A 204 -5.61 27.23 3.77
N GLN A 205 -6.39 27.01 4.83
CA GLN A 205 -7.29 25.86 4.87
C GLN A 205 -8.46 25.97 3.89
N SER A 206 -9.04 27.16 3.72
CA SER A 206 -10.05 27.41 2.67
C SER A 206 -9.50 27.10 1.27
N THR A 207 -8.20 27.32 1.05
CA THR A 207 -7.52 26.95 -0.20
C THR A 207 -7.39 25.44 -0.33
N ILE A 208 -6.93 24.75 0.73
CA ILE A 208 -6.84 23.28 0.76
C ILE A 208 -8.21 22.62 0.50
N ASP A 209 -9.29 23.13 1.09
CA ASP A 209 -10.64 22.59 0.89
C ASP A 209 -11.07 22.63 -0.59
N LYS A 210 -10.81 23.77 -1.27
CA LYS A 210 -11.08 23.90 -2.72
C LYS A 210 -10.23 22.95 -3.54
N GLN A 211 -8.96 22.79 -3.18
CA GLN A 211 -8.03 21.87 -3.85
C GLN A 211 -8.47 20.42 -3.68
N ILE A 212 -8.91 20.02 -2.49
CA ILE A 212 -9.44 18.68 -2.21
C ILE A 212 -10.76 18.43 -2.91
N ALA A 213 -11.63 19.43 -3.09
CA ALA A 213 -12.83 19.29 -3.92
C ALA A 213 -12.46 18.88 -5.38
N VAL A 214 -11.38 19.44 -5.94
CA VAL A 214 -10.88 19.05 -7.27
C VAL A 214 -10.33 17.62 -7.25
N ILE A 215 -9.56 17.24 -6.23
CA ILE A 215 -9.05 15.87 -6.09
C ILE A 215 -10.21 14.88 -5.97
N TYR A 216 -11.22 15.19 -5.15
CA TYR A 216 -12.43 14.38 -5.01
C TYR A 216 -13.09 14.15 -6.38
N ASN A 217 -13.28 15.21 -7.18
CA ASN A 217 -13.87 15.10 -8.51
C ASN A 217 -13.06 14.20 -9.45
N ILE A 218 -11.72 14.27 -9.42
CA ILE A 218 -10.85 13.39 -10.20
C ILE A 218 -11.04 11.93 -9.75
N VAL A 219 -10.94 11.67 -8.44
CA VAL A 219 -11.03 10.31 -7.88
C VAL A 219 -12.42 9.72 -8.12
N ALA A 220 -13.49 10.48 -7.89
CA ALA A 220 -14.87 10.06 -8.15
C ALA A 220 -15.15 9.80 -9.63
N THR A 221 -14.58 10.61 -10.53
CA THR A 221 -14.68 10.37 -11.99
C THR A 221 -13.99 9.06 -12.38
N CYS A 222 -12.84 8.75 -11.78
CA CYS A 222 -12.06 7.57 -12.14
C CYS A 222 -12.51 6.27 -11.47
N LEU A 223 -13.07 6.34 -10.26
CA LEU A 223 -13.39 5.18 -9.42
C LEU A 223 -14.88 5.00 -9.13
N GLY A 224 -15.71 6.00 -9.44
CA GLY A 224 -17.09 6.06 -9.00
C GLY A 224 -17.24 6.64 -7.58
N ILE A 225 -18.48 6.76 -7.12
CA ILE A 225 -18.82 7.28 -5.79
C ILE A 225 -19.21 6.10 -4.89
N PRO A 226 -18.57 5.92 -3.72
CA PRO A 226 -18.92 4.86 -2.79
C PRO A 226 -20.38 4.96 -2.29
N PRO A 227 -21.06 3.83 -2.01
CA PRO A 227 -22.41 3.86 -1.49
C PRO A 227 -22.46 4.38 -0.05
N GLU A 228 -23.45 5.22 0.27
CA GLU A 228 -23.73 5.63 1.65
C GLU A 228 -24.32 4.49 2.48
N LYS A 229 -25.18 3.67 1.85
CA LYS A 229 -25.80 2.49 2.44
C LYS A 229 -25.91 1.37 1.42
N PHE A 230 -25.92 0.13 1.91
CA PHE A 230 -26.17 -1.06 1.11
C PHE A 230 -26.89 -2.13 1.94
N THR A 231 -27.60 -3.03 1.25
CA THR A 231 -28.21 -4.23 1.86
C THR A 231 -27.48 -5.45 1.34
N PHE A 232 -26.82 -6.21 2.21
CA PHE A 232 -26.02 -7.36 1.82
C PHE A 232 -26.77 -8.67 1.98
N GLU A 233 -27.38 -9.12 0.88
CA GLU A 233 -28.03 -10.42 0.75
C GLU A 233 -27.07 -11.47 0.20
N TYR A 234 -27.12 -12.70 0.73
CA TYR A 234 -26.31 -13.83 0.30
C TYR A 234 -26.94 -15.18 0.71
N TYR A 235 -26.49 -16.27 0.10
CA TYR A 235 -26.78 -17.62 0.59
C TYR A 235 -25.57 -18.13 1.36
N ASN A 236 -25.78 -18.71 2.54
CA ASN A 236 -24.72 -19.41 3.27
C ASN A 236 -24.46 -20.81 2.66
N LYS A 237 -23.49 -21.53 3.21
CA LYS A 237 -23.13 -22.90 2.81
C LYS A 237 -24.30 -23.89 2.93
N GLU A 238 -25.24 -23.63 3.84
CA GLU A 238 -26.47 -24.42 4.02
C GLU A 238 -27.58 -24.07 3.00
N LYS A 239 -27.28 -23.16 2.06
CA LYS A 239 -28.22 -22.62 1.04
C LYS A 239 -29.39 -21.85 1.64
N GLU A 240 -29.25 -21.34 2.86
CA GLU A 240 -30.20 -20.46 3.51
C GLU A 240 -29.95 -19.02 3.07
N TYR A 241 -31.03 -18.31 2.70
CA TYR A 241 -30.97 -16.88 2.46
C TYR A 241 -30.64 -16.14 3.77
N LYS A 242 -29.63 -15.28 3.72
CA LYS A 242 -29.22 -14.39 4.80
C LYS A 242 -29.17 -12.96 4.26
N THR A 243 -29.35 -12.00 5.17
CA THR A 243 -29.25 -10.59 4.84
C THR A 243 -28.60 -9.84 6.01
N PHE A 244 -27.68 -8.95 5.67
CA PHE A 244 -27.38 -7.79 6.50
C PHE A 244 -28.24 -6.66 5.94
N GLY A 245 -29.16 -6.14 6.76
CA GLY A 245 -30.09 -5.08 6.36
C GLY A 245 -29.39 -3.82 5.84
N SER A 246 -30.15 -2.76 5.60
CA SER A 246 -29.55 -1.51 5.13
C SER A 246 -28.57 -0.95 6.16
N LEU A 247 -27.28 -0.97 5.83
CA LEU A 247 -26.18 -0.53 6.69
C LEU A 247 -25.31 0.47 5.95
N THR A 248 -24.77 1.42 6.69
CA THR A 248 -23.61 2.19 6.23
C THR A 248 -22.34 1.32 6.25
N PRO A 249 -21.29 1.69 5.50
CA PRO A 249 -19.99 1.01 5.56
C PRO A 249 -19.38 0.93 6.97
N GLN A 250 -19.56 1.98 7.77
CA GLN A 250 -19.09 2.03 9.15
C GLN A 250 -19.87 1.07 10.05
N GLU A 251 -21.20 1.05 9.95
CA GLU A 251 -22.02 0.10 10.72
C GLU A 251 -21.74 -1.36 10.33
N PHE A 252 -21.49 -1.63 9.04
CA PHE A 252 -21.09 -2.96 8.60
C PHE A 252 -19.77 -3.41 9.23
N TYR A 253 -18.77 -2.52 9.27
CA TYR A 253 -17.52 -2.80 9.99
C TYR A 253 -17.78 -3.04 11.47
N GLU A 254 -18.40 -2.09 12.18
CA GLU A 254 -18.58 -2.15 13.63
C GLU A 254 -19.42 -3.35 14.09
N LYS A 255 -20.51 -3.67 13.39
CA LYS A 255 -21.46 -4.72 13.81
C LYS A 255 -21.03 -6.13 13.38
N HIS A 256 -20.36 -6.26 12.23
CA HIS A 256 -20.16 -7.57 11.59
C HIS A 256 -18.71 -7.96 11.36
N VAL A 257 -17.78 -7.00 11.31
CA VAL A 257 -16.36 -7.28 11.03
C VAL A 257 -15.50 -7.08 12.27
N ARG A 258 -15.61 -5.93 12.95
CA ARG A 258 -14.80 -5.58 14.13
C ARG A 258 -14.83 -6.63 15.25
N PRO A 259 -15.98 -7.25 15.59
CA PRO A 259 -16.01 -8.31 16.61
C PRO A 259 -15.21 -9.56 16.24
N LEU A 260 -14.93 -9.76 14.94
CA LEU A 260 -14.17 -10.88 14.40
C LEU A 260 -12.72 -10.49 14.09
N PHE A 261 -12.52 -9.25 13.66
CA PHE A 261 -11.25 -8.69 13.26
C PHE A 261 -11.23 -7.18 13.56
N ASN A 262 -10.84 -6.84 14.79
CA ASN A 262 -10.60 -5.47 15.17
C ASN A 262 -9.21 -5.02 14.71
N VAL A 263 -9.13 -3.93 13.94
CA VAL A 263 -7.85 -3.43 13.42
C VAL A 263 -7.00 -2.79 14.50
N ASP A 264 -7.62 -2.29 15.57
CA ASP A 264 -6.94 -1.63 16.68
C ASP A 264 -6.13 -2.61 17.55
N ASP A 265 -6.55 -3.87 17.59
CA ASP A 265 -5.90 -4.94 18.38
C ASP A 265 -4.65 -5.51 17.69
N LYS A 266 -4.21 -4.92 16.57
CA LYS A 266 -3.10 -5.41 15.76
C LYS A 266 -1.88 -4.50 15.91
N VAL A 267 -0.70 -5.11 15.94
CA VAL A 267 0.58 -4.42 16.12
C VAL A 267 1.47 -4.67 14.90
N CYS A 268 2.12 -3.62 14.42
CA CYS A 268 3.10 -3.72 13.33
C CYS A 268 4.50 -3.99 13.89
N LEU A 269 5.02 -5.19 13.64
CA LEU A 269 6.40 -5.55 13.89
C LEU A 269 7.23 -5.40 12.62
N VAL A 270 8.44 -4.87 12.74
CA VAL A 270 9.41 -4.80 11.64
C VAL A 270 10.74 -5.42 12.08
N ASN A 271 11.56 -5.80 11.10
CA ASN A 271 12.96 -6.12 11.33
C ASN A 271 13.83 -5.16 10.51
N ASP A 272 14.42 -4.19 11.20
CA ASP A 272 15.40 -3.27 10.67
C ASP A 272 16.76 -3.54 11.34
N PRO A 273 17.69 -4.20 10.64
CA PRO A 273 18.97 -4.62 11.21
C PRO A 273 20.03 -3.52 11.21
N ARG A 274 19.71 -2.30 10.78
CA ARG A 274 20.66 -1.18 10.78
C ARG A 274 21.06 -0.83 12.21
N GLU A 275 22.35 -0.66 12.46
CA GLU A 275 22.89 -0.39 13.80
C GLU A 275 22.29 0.86 14.47
N LEU A 276 21.96 1.88 13.67
CA LEU A 276 21.32 3.12 14.15
C LEU A 276 19.88 2.92 14.67
N ASN A 277 19.27 1.76 14.38
CA ASN A 277 17.90 1.43 14.73
C ASN A 277 17.85 0.20 15.65
N PRO A 278 18.25 0.32 16.93
CA PRO A 278 18.24 -0.82 17.85
C PRO A 278 16.87 -1.49 17.98
N PHE A 279 16.87 -2.82 18.12
CA PHE A 279 15.66 -3.59 18.42
C PHE A 279 15.04 -3.20 19.77
N GLY A 280 13.75 -3.50 19.96
CA GLY A 280 12.98 -3.12 21.14
C GLY A 280 12.59 -1.64 21.19
N LYS A 281 12.77 -0.90 20.08
CA LYS A 281 12.39 0.51 19.96
C LYS A 281 11.24 0.69 18.98
N LEU A 282 10.52 1.80 19.18
CA LEU A 282 9.41 2.22 18.34
C LEU A 282 9.88 3.33 17.40
N TYR A 283 9.58 3.19 16.11
CA TYR A 283 9.94 4.15 15.08
C TYR A 283 8.71 4.67 14.36
N THR A 284 8.79 5.91 13.89
CA THR A 284 7.84 6.52 12.95
C THR A 284 8.64 7.21 11.87
N LEU A 285 8.07 7.32 10.67
CA LEU A 285 8.69 8.06 9.56
C LEU A 285 7.99 9.42 9.40
N GLN A 286 8.78 10.48 9.29
CA GLN A 286 8.27 11.83 9.07
C GLN A 286 7.49 11.88 7.75
N CYS A 287 6.34 12.56 7.76
CA CYS A 287 5.44 12.69 6.61
C CYS A 287 4.89 11.37 6.03
N LEU A 288 5.05 10.23 6.73
CA LEU A 288 4.44 8.96 6.32
C LEU A 288 3.07 8.76 6.98
N GLY A 289 2.01 9.16 6.28
CA GLY A 289 0.63 9.05 6.74
C GLY A 289 -0.36 9.30 5.60
N ASN A 290 -1.64 9.03 5.85
CA ASN A 290 -2.71 9.26 4.89
C ASN A 290 -3.85 10.12 5.45
N VAL A 291 -4.21 10.03 6.73
CA VAL A 291 -5.31 10.81 7.33
C VAL A 291 -4.73 11.87 8.27
N VAL A 292 -5.10 13.14 8.08
CA VAL A 292 -4.73 14.23 8.99
C VAL A 292 -5.34 13.97 10.38
N GLY A 293 -4.52 14.04 11.41
CA GLY A 293 -4.92 13.71 12.79
C GLY A 293 -5.14 12.21 13.04
N GLY A 294 -4.90 11.36 12.05
CA GLY A 294 -4.97 9.91 12.19
C GLY A 294 -3.83 9.33 13.01
N ARG A 295 -3.90 8.01 13.23
CA ARG A 295 -2.84 7.21 13.84
C ARG A 295 -1.55 7.35 13.02
N ARG A 296 -0.46 7.62 13.72
CA ARG A 296 0.89 7.67 13.13
C ARG A 296 1.37 6.26 12.80
N THR A 297 2.09 6.14 11.68
CA THR A 297 2.75 4.88 11.32
C THR A 297 3.77 4.51 12.38
N ALA A 298 3.60 3.35 13.00
CA ALA A 298 4.39 2.94 14.15
C ALA A 298 5.01 1.55 13.91
N TYR A 299 6.34 1.50 13.93
CA TYR A 299 7.12 0.29 13.69
C TYR A 299 7.80 -0.15 14.97
N ASN A 300 7.36 -1.28 15.53
CA ASN A 300 8.06 -1.92 16.64
C ASN A 300 9.18 -2.80 16.08
N ASN A 301 10.42 -2.34 16.21
CA ASN A 301 11.57 -3.03 15.62
C ASN A 301 12.00 -4.21 16.49
N GLN A 302 12.06 -5.40 15.91
CA GLN A 302 12.38 -6.65 16.60
C GLN A 302 13.34 -7.53 15.78
N PRO A 303 14.10 -8.44 16.43
CA PRO A 303 14.88 -9.44 15.72
C PRO A 303 13.99 -10.32 14.84
N ILE A 304 14.50 -10.76 13.68
CA ILE A 304 13.72 -11.56 12.73
C ILE A 304 13.15 -12.85 13.33
N GLY A 305 13.86 -13.47 14.28
CA GLY A 305 13.39 -14.66 14.99
C GLY A 305 12.07 -14.43 15.74
N VAL A 306 11.90 -13.25 16.34
CA VAL A 306 10.67 -12.86 17.05
C VAL A 306 9.50 -12.74 16.08
N LEU A 307 9.72 -12.15 14.90
CA LEU A 307 8.67 -12.05 13.87
C LEU A 307 8.23 -13.44 13.39
N ILE A 308 9.18 -14.35 13.14
CA ILE A 308 8.88 -15.73 12.73
C ILE A 308 8.05 -16.45 13.79
N GLU A 309 8.42 -16.32 15.07
CA GLU A 309 7.70 -16.93 16.19
C GLU A 309 6.26 -16.43 16.32
N TYR A 310 6.04 -15.12 16.21
CA TYR A 310 4.68 -14.56 16.26
C TYR A 310 3.82 -15.00 15.08
N VAL A 311 4.39 -15.11 13.87
CA VAL A 311 3.67 -15.63 12.72
C VAL A 311 3.27 -17.08 12.96
N LEU A 312 4.19 -17.95 13.40
CA LEU A 312 3.91 -19.35 13.70
C LEU A 312 2.83 -19.48 14.80
N THR A 313 2.95 -18.72 15.88
CA THR A 313 1.98 -18.73 16.98
C THR A 313 0.59 -18.32 16.50
N HIS A 314 0.50 -17.31 15.63
CA HIS A 314 -0.77 -16.90 15.05
C HIS A 314 -1.44 -18.01 14.23
N TYR A 315 -0.67 -18.77 13.43
CA TYR A 315 -1.19 -19.93 12.71
C TYR A 315 -1.72 -21.04 13.63
N PHE A 316 -1.17 -21.21 14.84
CA PHE A 316 -1.70 -22.19 15.80
C PHE A 316 -2.98 -21.73 16.51
N MET A 317 -3.27 -20.43 16.54
CA MET A 317 -4.42 -19.85 17.22
C MET A 317 -5.65 -19.63 16.29
N THR A 318 -5.48 -19.78 14.97
CA THR A 318 -6.50 -19.48 13.95
C THR A 318 -7.08 -20.72 13.30
#